data_AF-A0A7C7KWV3-F1
#
_entry.id   AF-A0A7C7KWV3-F1
#
_cell.length_a   1.000
_cell.length_b   1.000
_cell.length_c   1.000
_cell.angle_alpha   90.00
_cell.angle_beta   90.00
_cell.angle_gamma   90.00
#
_symmetry.space_group_name_H-M   'P 1'
#
loop_
_entity.id
_entity.type
_entity.pdbx_description
1 polymer ?
#
loop_
_entity_poly.entity_id
_entity_poly.type
_entity_poly.pdbx_seq_one_letter_code
_entity_poly.pdbx_strand_id
1 'polypeptide(L)'
;MDEKKLQELFNLFNPLEPLRFDQIDELFVERPRSPLPRILASLRMRPSRILLSGQVGTGKTTELRALIPRLTDTFTVFYIDMEKSLNLNRTHRVEVLTALGLGIYKAACEAFEIGRDVKERPDETVVEKLCEPIRETIRKRQTKQWSFDIT
;
A
#
# COMPACT_ATOMS: atom_id res chain seq x y z
N MET A 1 -8.97 -24.22 -29.86
CA MET A 1 -8.88 -23.01 -29.03
C MET A 1 -8.02 -22.03 -29.78
N ASP A 2 -8.52 -20.80 -29.98
CA ASP A 2 -7.92 -19.79 -30.87
C ASP A 2 -6.58 -19.31 -30.28
N GLU A 3 -5.51 -19.27 -31.08
CA GLU A 3 -4.14 -18.95 -30.62
C GLU A 3 -4.08 -17.56 -29.97
N LYS A 4 -4.87 -16.63 -30.48
CA LYS A 4 -5.05 -15.28 -29.94
C LYS A 4 -5.68 -15.28 -28.53
N LYS A 5 -6.66 -16.15 -28.29
CA LYS A 5 -7.27 -16.32 -26.95
C LYS A 5 -6.31 -16.97 -25.97
N LEU A 6 -5.45 -17.86 -26.45
CA LEU A 6 -4.41 -18.47 -25.63
C LEU A 6 -3.37 -17.43 -25.20
N GLN A 7 -2.94 -16.57 -26.12
CA GLN A 7 -2.02 -15.48 -25.85
C GLN A 7 -2.63 -14.45 -24.88
N GLU A 8 -3.91 -14.10 -25.05
CA GLU A 8 -4.66 -13.25 -24.12
C GLU A 8 -4.72 -13.87 -22.72
N LEU A 9 -5.03 -15.17 -22.61
CA LEU A 9 -4.99 -15.92 -21.34
C LEU A 9 -3.60 -15.94 -20.71
N PHE A 10 -2.54 -16.15 -21.50
CA PHE A 10 -1.16 -16.11 -21.00
C PHE A 10 -0.78 -14.73 -20.47
N ASN A 11 -1.18 -13.66 -21.17
CA ASN A 11 -0.92 -12.29 -20.76
C ASN A 11 -1.70 -11.89 -19.49
N LEU A 12 -2.85 -12.51 -19.22
CA LEU A 12 -3.59 -12.33 -17.97
C LEU A 12 -2.85 -12.89 -16.74
N PHE A 13 -1.94 -13.87 -16.94
CA PHE A 13 -1.20 -14.53 -15.87
C PHE A 13 0.32 -14.32 -16.01
N ASN A 14 0.76 -13.06 -16.01
CA ASN A 14 2.19 -12.75 -15.88
C ASN A 14 2.67 -13.02 -14.44
N PRO A 15 3.48 -14.07 -14.16
CA PRO A 15 3.88 -14.42 -12.80
C PRO A 15 4.83 -13.39 -12.17
N LEU A 16 5.40 -12.48 -12.97
CA LEU A 16 6.26 -11.40 -12.50
C LEU A 16 5.46 -10.21 -12.00
N GLU A 17 4.17 -10.13 -12.33
CA GLU A 17 3.29 -9.04 -11.92
C GLU A 17 2.26 -9.53 -10.89
N PRO A 18 2.12 -8.85 -9.75
CA PRO A 18 1.06 -9.17 -8.81
C PRO A 18 -0.29 -8.75 -9.38
N LEU A 19 -1.33 -9.57 -9.14
CA LEU A 19 -2.71 -9.25 -9.55
C LEU A 19 -3.12 -7.87 -9.06
N ARG A 20 -3.74 -7.08 -9.94
CA ARG A 20 -4.31 -5.78 -9.58
C ARG A 20 -5.55 -5.96 -8.70
N PHE A 21 -5.97 -4.88 -8.00
CA PHE A 21 -7.11 -4.93 -7.09
C PHE A 21 -8.42 -5.33 -7.79
N ASP A 22 -8.67 -4.80 -8.98
CA ASP A 22 -9.82 -5.13 -9.84
C ASP A 22 -9.83 -6.59 -10.33
N GLN A 23 -8.70 -7.29 -10.21
CA GLN A 23 -8.55 -8.67 -10.68
C GLN A 23 -8.62 -9.70 -9.54
N ILE A 24 -8.59 -9.27 -8.27
CA ILE A 24 -8.51 -10.19 -7.13
C ILE A 24 -9.73 -11.11 -7.09
N ASP A 25 -10.93 -10.58 -7.24
CA ASP A 25 -12.15 -11.37 -7.04
C ASP A 25 -12.35 -12.43 -8.13
N GLU A 26 -11.84 -12.18 -9.34
CA GLU A 26 -12.00 -13.08 -10.49
C GLU A 26 -10.83 -14.04 -10.69
N LEU A 27 -9.59 -13.61 -10.39
CA LEU A 27 -8.38 -14.34 -10.77
C LEU A 27 -7.59 -14.88 -9.58
N PHE A 28 -7.90 -14.48 -8.34
CA PHE A 28 -7.19 -14.99 -7.17
C PHE A 28 -7.64 -16.42 -6.84
N VAL A 29 -6.67 -17.33 -6.77
CA VAL A 29 -6.88 -18.71 -6.31
C VAL A 29 -6.12 -18.92 -5.01
N GLU A 30 -6.86 -19.20 -3.93
CA GLU A 30 -6.26 -19.49 -2.63
C GLU A 30 -5.51 -20.83 -2.66
N ARG A 31 -4.27 -20.81 -2.17
CA ARG A 31 -3.40 -22.00 -2.15
C ARG A 31 -3.65 -22.84 -0.89
N PRO A 32 -3.43 -24.17 -0.90
CA PRO A 32 -3.66 -25.04 0.26
C PRO A 32 -2.94 -24.64 1.56
N ARG A 33 -1.88 -23.85 1.48
CA ARG A 33 -1.11 -23.33 2.63
C ARG A 33 -1.05 -21.80 2.64
N SER A 34 -2.10 -21.15 2.15
CA SER A 34 -2.19 -19.69 2.16
C SER A 34 -2.08 -19.16 3.60
N PRO A 35 -1.32 -18.07 3.84
CA PRO A 35 -1.23 -17.47 5.15
C PRO A 35 -2.49 -16.64 5.51
N LEU A 36 -3.40 -16.39 4.55
CA LEU A 36 -4.52 -15.46 4.74
C LEU A 36 -5.40 -15.80 5.93
N PRO A 37 -5.86 -17.04 6.15
CA PRO A 37 -6.75 -17.35 7.27
C PRO A 37 -6.11 -16.99 8.62
N ARG A 38 -4.81 -17.27 8.78
CA ARG A 38 -4.05 -16.95 9.99
C ARG A 38 -3.87 -15.45 10.18
N ILE A 39 -3.63 -14.72 9.09
CA ILE A 39 -3.47 -13.26 9.13
C ILE A 39 -4.79 -12.60 9.53
N LEU A 40 -5.89 -12.99 8.89
CA LEU A 40 -7.23 -12.47 9.19
C LEU A 40 -7.63 -12.73 10.64
N ALA A 41 -7.43 -13.96 11.13
CA ALA A 41 -7.67 -14.29 12.53
C ALA A 41 -6.85 -13.43 13.49
N SER A 42 -5.56 -13.21 13.18
CA SER A 42 -4.67 -12.39 14.03
C SER A 42 -5.13 -10.93 14.08
N LEU A 43 -5.46 -10.35 12.93
CA LEU A 43 -5.90 -8.95 12.83
C LEU A 43 -7.25 -8.72 13.52
N ARG A 44 -8.18 -9.67 13.44
CA ARG A 44 -9.50 -9.58 14.09
C ARG A 44 -9.42 -9.68 15.61
N MET A 45 -8.45 -10.41 16.16
CA MET A 45 -8.31 -10.55 17.61
C MET A 45 -7.65 -9.33 18.27
N ARG A 46 -6.61 -8.78 17.64
CA ARG A 46 -5.86 -7.63 18.20
C ARG A 46 -5.02 -6.92 17.15
N PRO A 47 -4.69 -5.63 17.36
CA PRO A 47 -3.71 -4.93 16.54
C PRO A 47 -2.41 -5.73 16.44
N SER A 48 -2.01 -6.09 15.23
CA SER A 48 -0.88 -6.98 14.96
C SER A 48 -0.04 -6.43 13.81
N ARG A 49 1.29 -6.54 13.93
CA ARG A 49 2.22 -6.24 12.84
C ARG A 49 2.66 -7.55 12.22
N ILE A 50 2.40 -7.71 10.92
CA ILE A 50 2.64 -8.96 10.21
C ILE A 50 3.55 -8.68 9.02
N LEU A 51 4.60 -9.49 8.89
CA LEU A 51 5.51 -9.47 7.74
C LEU A 51 5.30 -10.73 6.91
N LEU A 52 4.89 -10.56 5.65
CA LEU A 52 4.86 -11.65 4.68
C LEU A 52 6.23 -11.70 3.98
N SER A 53 7.02 -12.74 4.28
CA SER A 53 8.34 -12.96 3.69
C SER A 53 8.38 -14.20 2.79
N GLY A 54 9.34 -14.27 1.87
CA GLY A 54 9.49 -15.36 0.91
C GLY A 54 10.13 -14.92 -0.41
N GLN A 55 10.50 -15.88 -1.26
CA GLN A 55 11.20 -15.62 -2.53
C GLN A 55 10.40 -14.74 -3.50
N VAL A 56 11.08 -14.07 -4.43
CA VAL A 56 10.45 -13.28 -5.51
C VAL A 56 9.53 -14.18 -6.35
N GLY A 57 8.42 -13.64 -6.88
CA GLY A 57 7.47 -14.41 -7.70
C GLY A 57 6.57 -15.39 -6.95
N THR A 58 6.73 -15.55 -5.63
CA THR A 58 5.88 -16.47 -4.84
C THR A 58 4.46 -15.97 -4.58
N GLY A 59 4.10 -14.76 -5.03
CA GLY A 59 2.74 -14.21 -4.91
C GLY A 59 2.44 -13.47 -3.60
N LYS A 60 3.46 -13.10 -2.81
CA LYS A 60 3.27 -12.38 -1.52
C LYS A 60 2.44 -11.10 -1.65
N THR A 61 2.72 -10.28 -2.66
CA THR A 61 1.98 -9.04 -2.92
C THR A 61 0.55 -9.34 -3.32
N THR A 62 0.33 -10.38 -4.13
CA THR A 62 -1.01 -10.86 -4.50
C THR A 62 -1.82 -11.30 -3.28
N GLU A 63 -1.22 -12.11 -2.39
CA GLU A 63 -1.83 -12.52 -1.11
C GLU A 63 -2.16 -11.31 -0.23
N LEU A 64 -1.23 -10.34 -0.11
CA LEU A 64 -1.48 -9.10 0.65
C LEU A 64 -2.66 -8.29 0.07
N ARG A 65 -2.78 -8.21 -1.27
CA ARG A 65 -3.91 -7.54 -1.93
C ARG A 65 -5.22 -8.30 -1.73
N ALA A 66 -5.18 -9.64 -1.70
CA ALA A 66 -6.34 -10.47 -1.42
C ALA A 66 -6.89 -10.29 0.01
N LEU A 67 -6.10 -9.77 0.96
CA LEU A 67 -6.60 -9.41 2.29
C LEU A 67 -7.55 -8.21 2.28
N ILE A 68 -7.38 -7.28 1.34
CA ILE A 68 -8.14 -6.01 1.36
C ILE A 68 -9.66 -6.26 1.33
N PRO A 69 -10.24 -6.94 0.32
CA PRO A 69 -11.68 -7.17 0.30
C PRO A 69 -12.19 -8.02 1.48
N ARG A 70 -11.31 -8.77 2.14
CA ARG A 70 -11.63 -9.63 3.30
C ARG A 70 -11.56 -8.90 4.64
N LEU A 71 -11.01 -7.69 4.66
CA LEU A 71 -10.86 -6.84 5.83
C LEU A 71 -11.74 -5.59 5.77
N THR A 72 -12.20 -5.19 4.59
CA THR A 72 -13.04 -4.00 4.37
C THR A 72 -14.44 -4.11 5.01
N ASP A 73 -14.83 -5.29 5.50
CA ASP A 73 -16.04 -5.51 6.29
C ASP A 73 -15.90 -5.00 7.74
N THR A 74 -14.67 -5.00 8.27
CA THR A 74 -14.39 -4.76 9.69
C THR A 74 -13.43 -3.59 9.90
N PHE A 75 -12.61 -3.27 8.89
CA PHE A 75 -11.53 -2.30 8.96
C PHE A 75 -11.58 -1.35 7.77
N THR A 76 -11.24 -0.09 8.01
CA THR A 76 -10.75 0.78 6.94
C THR A 76 -9.35 0.33 6.54
N VAL A 77 -9.20 -0.18 5.32
CA VAL A 77 -7.93 -0.70 4.81
C VAL A 77 -7.28 0.35 3.92
N PHE A 78 -6.04 0.76 4.26
CA PHE A 78 -5.22 1.59 3.40
C PHE A 78 -4.07 0.74 2.82
N TYR A 79 -3.82 0.89 1.52
CA TYR A 79 -2.71 0.23 0.86
C TYR A 79 -1.68 1.24 0.39
N ILE A 80 -0.40 0.96 0.67
CA ILE A 80 0.72 1.80 0.26
C ILE A 80 1.71 0.92 -0.50
N ASP A 81 1.89 1.24 -1.77
CA ASP A 81 2.95 0.67 -2.60
C ASP A 81 4.18 1.56 -2.47
N MET A 82 5.13 1.15 -1.61
CA MET A 82 6.31 1.95 -1.33
C MET A 82 7.25 2.07 -2.52
N GLU A 83 7.25 1.11 -3.45
CA GLU A 83 8.08 1.13 -4.65
C GLU A 83 7.56 2.18 -5.66
N LYS A 84 6.25 2.31 -5.77
CA LYS A 84 5.62 3.35 -6.60
C LYS A 84 5.57 4.72 -5.93
N SER A 85 5.48 4.76 -4.60
CA SER A 85 5.24 6.00 -3.85
C SER A 85 6.53 6.70 -3.43
N LEU A 86 7.64 5.97 -3.28
CA LEU A 86 8.89 6.49 -2.72
C LEU A 86 10.11 5.94 -3.46
N ASN A 87 11.19 6.73 -3.50
CA ASN A 87 12.48 6.25 -3.99
C ASN A 87 13.19 5.48 -2.88
N LEU A 88 12.96 4.17 -2.80
CA LEU A 88 13.44 3.27 -1.74
C LEU A 88 14.94 3.40 -1.42
N ASN A 89 15.78 3.80 -2.38
CA ASN A 89 17.22 3.97 -2.18
C ASN A 89 17.60 5.27 -1.45
N ARG A 90 16.68 6.24 -1.36
CA ARG A 90 16.87 7.56 -0.75
C ARG A 90 15.78 7.94 0.24
N THR A 91 14.82 7.04 0.48
CA THR A 91 13.67 7.28 1.34
C THR A 91 14.09 7.56 2.78
N HIS A 92 13.69 8.71 3.30
CA HIS A 92 13.88 9.02 4.72
C HIS A 92 12.70 8.52 5.56
N ARG A 93 12.92 8.26 6.86
CA ARG A 93 11.85 7.82 7.78
C ARG A 93 10.63 8.76 7.78
N VAL A 94 10.90 10.07 7.68
CA VAL A 94 9.85 11.10 7.61
C VAL A 94 8.99 10.93 6.37
N GLU A 95 9.57 10.61 5.22
CA GLU A 95 8.83 10.41 3.97
C GLU A 95 7.90 9.18 4.07
N VAL A 96 8.36 8.10 4.73
CA VAL A 96 7.51 6.92 5.02
C VAL A 96 6.33 7.28 5.92
N LEU A 97 6.58 8.04 7.00
CA LEU A 97 5.53 8.42 7.95
C LEU A 97 4.52 9.37 7.33
N THR A 98 4.96 10.32 6.50
CA THR A 98 4.07 11.20 5.77
C THR A 98 3.27 10.44 4.72
N ALA A 99 3.88 9.51 3.97
CA ALA A 99 3.15 8.66 3.03
C ALA A 99 2.07 7.82 3.76
N LEU A 100 2.38 7.30 4.95
CA LEU A 100 1.42 6.62 5.81
C LEU A 100 0.26 7.54 6.23
N GLY A 101 0.58 8.73 6.73
CA GLY A 101 -0.43 9.71 7.15
C GLY A 101 -1.34 10.16 6.01
N LEU A 102 -0.76 10.45 4.84
CA LEU A 102 -1.52 10.84 3.64
C LEU A 102 -2.39 9.69 3.13
N GLY A 103 -1.89 8.45 3.20
CA GLY A 103 -2.67 7.26 2.87
C GLY A 103 -3.89 7.08 3.79
N ILE A 104 -3.70 7.27 5.11
CA ILE A 104 -4.80 7.24 6.09
C ILE A 104 -5.80 8.37 5.84
N TYR A 105 -5.32 9.59 5.61
CA TYR A 105 -6.18 10.74 5.29
C TYR A 105 -7.05 10.47 4.05
N LYS A 106 -6.42 10.00 2.97
CA LYS A 106 -7.13 9.65 1.73
C LYS A 106 -8.19 8.58 1.98
N ALA A 107 -7.84 7.51 2.68
CA ALA A 107 -8.79 6.44 3.01
C ALA A 107 -9.95 6.93 3.89
N ALA A 108 -9.69 7.85 4.82
CA ALA A 108 -10.73 8.46 5.65
C ALA A 108 -11.68 9.35 4.84
N CYS A 109 -11.17 10.09 3.85
CA CYS A 109 -12.00 10.86 2.92
C CYS A 109 -12.88 9.95 2.06
N GLU A 110 -12.30 8.90 1.46
CA GLU A 110 -13.04 7.91 0.67
C GLU A 110 -14.13 7.23 1.51
N ALA A 111 -13.82 6.85 2.76
CA ALA A 111 -14.78 6.27 3.70
C ALA A 111 -15.93 7.24 4.04
N PHE A 112 -15.63 8.53 4.25
CA PHE A 112 -16.64 9.57 4.45
C PHE A 112 -17.55 9.74 3.22
N GLU A 113 -16.99 9.79 2.01
CA GLU A 113 -17.74 9.95 0.76
C GLU A 113 -18.75 8.82 0.52
N ILE A 114 -18.40 7.58 0.90
CA ILE A 114 -19.29 6.42 0.81
C ILE A 114 -20.15 6.20 2.08
N GLY A 115 -20.07 7.10 3.06
CA GLY A 115 -20.85 7.05 4.30
C GLY A 115 -20.48 5.91 5.26
N ARG A 116 -19.25 5.39 5.20
CA ARG A 116 -18.74 4.35 6.11
C ARG A 116 -17.87 4.94 7.21
N ASP A 117 -18.11 4.52 8.45
CA ASP A 117 -17.22 4.61 9.62
C ASP A 117 -16.73 6.00 10.07
N VAL A 118 -16.84 7.03 9.22
CA VAL A 118 -16.36 8.39 9.44
C VAL A 118 -17.56 9.34 9.37
N LYS A 119 -17.89 9.97 10.52
CA LYS A 119 -19.08 10.84 10.64
C LYS A 119 -18.88 12.24 10.07
N GLU A 120 -17.64 12.70 10.03
CA GLU A 120 -17.26 14.06 9.64
C GLU A 120 -16.12 14.00 8.64
N ARG A 121 -16.16 14.89 7.65
CA ARG A 121 -15.10 14.99 6.65
C ARG A 121 -13.76 15.30 7.35
N PRO A 122 -12.69 14.55 7.06
CA PRO A 122 -11.36 14.88 7.56
C PRO A 122 -10.95 16.31 7.20
N ASP A 123 -10.38 17.03 8.16
CA ASP A 123 -9.92 18.40 7.98
C ASP A 123 -8.73 18.48 7.03
N GLU A 124 -8.83 19.31 5.99
CA GLU A 124 -7.78 19.54 5.00
C GLU A 124 -6.48 20.10 5.62
N THR A 125 -6.55 20.77 6.78
CA THR A 125 -5.34 21.23 7.49
C THR A 125 -4.43 20.08 7.94
N VAL A 126 -4.97 18.85 8.04
CA VAL A 126 -4.17 17.65 8.35
C VAL A 126 -3.14 17.39 7.27
N VAL A 127 -3.49 17.58 5.99
CA VAL A 127 -2.55 17.38 4.87
C VAL A 127 -1.38 18.34 4.98
N GLU A 128 -1.65 19.61 5.32
CA GLU A 128 -0.61 20.61 5.48
C GLU A 128 0.33 20.27 6.64
N LYS A 129 -0.23 19.88 7.79
CA LYS A 129 0.55 19.42 8.96
C LYS A 129 1.40 18.19 8.65
N LEU A 130 0.89 17.23 7.86
CA LEU A 130 1.62 16.03 7.47
C LEU A 130 2.77 16.32 6.48
N CYS A 131 2.62 17.35 5.65
CA CYS A 131 3.61 17.75 4.65
C CYS A 131 4.75 18.62 5.23
N GLU A 132 4.50 19.32 6.33
CA GLU A 132 5.46 20.25 6.95
C GLU A 132 6.81 19.59 7.30
N PRO A 133 6.86 18.40 7.94
CA PRO A 133 8.12 17.72 8.25
C PRO A 133 8.94 17.33 7.00
N ILE A 134 8.28 16.97 5.89
CA ILE A 134 8.96 16.70 4.62
C ILE A 134 9.57 18.00 4.08
N ARG A 135 8.82 19.11 4.08
CA ARG A 135 9.31 20.40 3.59
C ARG A 135 10.55 20.83 4.35
N GLU A 136 10.57 20.70 5.67
CA GLU A 136 11.77 20.96 6.47
C GLU A 136 12.94 20.04 6.10
N THR A 137 12.67 18.74 5.92
CA THR A 137 13.69 17.75 5.59
C THR A 137 14.33 18.05 4.22
N ILE A 138 13.53 18.41 3.22
CA ILE A 138 13.99 18.84 1.90
C ILE A 138 14.82 20.13 2.02
N ARG A 139 14.34 21.12 2.79
CA ARG A 139 15.06 22.38 3.00
C ARG A 139 16.44 22.16 3.63
N LYS A 140 16.53 21.32 4.67
CA LYS A 140 17.80 20.94 5.33
C LYS A 140 18.76 20.20 4.40
N ARG A 141 18.26 19.46 3.40
CA ARG A 141 19.08 18.80 2.37
C ARG A 141 19.68 19.80 1.39
N GLN A 142 18.87 20.75 0.90
CA GLN A 142 19.34 21.77 -0.04
C GLN A 142 20.41 22.68 0.58
N THR A 143 20.27 23.05 1.84
CA THR A 143 21.28 23.88 2.53
C THR A 143 22.59 23.14 2.83
N LYS A 144 22.55 21.83 3.11
CA LYS A 144 23.76 21.01 3.27
C LYS A 144 24.49 20.74 1.95
N GLN A 145 23.78 20.73 0.84
CA GLN A 145 24.38 20.48 -0.48
C GLN A 145 25.18 21.68 -1.02
N TRP A 146 25.00 22.86 -0.42
CA TRP A 146 25.77 24.09 -0.71
C TRP A 146 26.93 24.32 0.28
N SER A 147 27.26 23.36 1.16
CA SER A 147 28.35 23.50 2.15
C SER A 147 29.68 22.86 1.72
N PHE A 148 29.79 22.35 0.50
CA PHE A 148 31.05 21.85 -0.06
C PHE A 148 31.48 22.79 -1.18
N ASP A 149 32.23 23.83 -0.79
CA ASP A 149 33.40 24.39 -1.46
C ASP A 149 33.65 25.79 -0.91
N ILE A 150 34.70 25.90 -0.09
CA ILE A 150 35.75 26.92 -0.03
C ILE A 150 36.52 26.58 1.26
N THR A 151 37.57 25.75 1.14
CA THR A 151 38.93 26.00 1.67
C THR A 151 39.85 24.93 1.08
#